data_AF-A0AA39VYR3-F1
#
_entry.id   AF-A0AA39VYR3-F1
#
_cell.length_a   1.000
_cell.length_b   1.000
_cell.length_c   1.000
_cell.angle_alpha   90.00
_cell.angle_beta   90.00
_cell.angle_gamma   90.00
#
_symmetry.space_group_name_H-M   'P 1'
#
loop_
_entity.id
_entity.type
_entity.pdbx_description
1 polymer ?
#
loop_
_entity_poly.entity_id
_entity_poly.type
_entity_poly.pdbx_seq_one_letter_code
_entity_poly.pdbx_strand_id
1 'polypeptide(L)'
;MASNKKIVEHVSNWLRVYDDGTVDRTCTGPSPVQLLANSVPPHDKFIEGVAVRDVVIDPSNGLTVRIYVPERDNIVSGKEKLPLLLHFHGGGFCITQPDWYMYYQFYTRLVHSAQAVCVSVYLRLAPEHRLPAACEDAYAAFLWLCSVARGELSELWLNNLADFQRVFLIGDSTGGNLVHYLAARAGDMNTEPVRLAGGIAIHPGFLRAELSKSFHELPETPLLTRDMVNKFMSLALPDGATKDFPITCPMGPLAPPLDDLKLPPMLVAVAEMDLIRDSVLEYCEAMKEAGKEVEILSLLSTSSLLFLHNSNFYRKRSRVKLKSHKALSLSLSLSLRASSASSEPSVATLLDYGAGNVRSVRNAIRHLGFDIKDATHISSTDEREEISKADSNKFDIIINQLDSLHQQGGFLTMASYCPSHYTRTWCVANPMFSSSALIANLNYAFKNQKKKKTFLPMA
;
A
#
# COMPACT_ATOMS: atom_id res chain seq x y z
N MET A 1 -31.67 18.28 28.04
CA MET A 1 -30.56 18.09 29.02
C MET A 1 -29.35 17.66 28.22
N ALA A 2 -28.14 18.11 28.54
CA ALA A 2 -26.94 17.51 27.98
C ALA A 2 -26.78 16.10 28.57
N SER A 3 -26.59 15.07 27.73
CA SER A 3 -26.30 13.73 28.25
C SER A 3 -24.88 13.76 28.81
N ASN A 4 -24.74 13.52 30.12
CA ASN A 4 -23.48 13.67 30.84
C ASN A 4 -22.60 12.41 30.68
N LYS A 5 -22.43 11.97 29.43
CA LYS A 5 -21.77 10.71 29.06
C LYS A 5 -20.35 10.66 29.58
N LYS A 6 -19.97 9.56 30.22
CA LYS A 6 -18.61 9.33 30.70
C LYS A 6 -17.82 8.54 29.68
N ILE A 7 -16.64 9.03 29.29
CA ILE A 7 -15.70 8.26 28.48
C ILE A 7 -15.20 7.07 29.32
N VAL A 8 -15.32 5.86 28.78
CA VAL A 8 -14.83 4.61 29.41
C VAL A 8 -13.57 4.06 28.74
N GLU A 9 -13.37 4.36 27.45
CA GLU A 9 -12.13 4.06 26.71
C GLU A 9 -11.86 5.16 25.67
N HIS A 10 -10.60 5.44 25.35
CA HIS A 10 -10.21 6.33 24.26
C HIS A 10 -8.88 5.89 23.62
N VAL A 11 -8.84 5.96 22.29
CA VAL A 11 -7.66 5.56 21.49
C VAL A 11 -6.99 6.79 20.90
N SER A 12 -6.08 7.39 21.69
CA SER A 12 -5.38 8.63 21.33
C SER A 12 -6.39 9.72 20.92
N ASN A 13 -6.19 10.36 19.77
CA ASN A 13 -7.06 11.39 19.20
C ASN A 13 -8.15 10.86 18.26
N TRP A 14 -8.30 9.54 18.10
CA TRP A 14 -9.07 8.95 17.00
C TRP A 14 -10.46 8.42 17.38
N LEU A 15 -10.63 7.93 18.61
CA LEU A 15 -11.84 7.22 19.03
C LEU A 15 -12.08 7.39 20.53
N ARG A 16 -13.34 7.54 20.93
CA ARG A 16 -13.83 7.53 22.32
C ARG A 16 -15.03 6.60 22.43
N VAL A 17 -15.06 5.75 23.45
CA VAL A 17 -16.23 4.94 23.82
C VAL A 17 -16.83 5.53 25.09
N TYR A 18 -18.14 5.69 25.12
CA TYR A 18 -18.90 6.19 26.27
C TYR A 18 -19.56 5.05 27.07
N ASP A 19 -19.93 5.36 28.31
CA ASP A 19 -20.60 4.45 29.25
C ASP A 19 -21.99 3.97 28.79
N ASP A 20 -22.63 4.70 27.87
CA ASP A 20 -23.86 4.25 27.18
C ASP A 20 -23.60 3.39 25.92
N GLY A 21 -22.34 2.99 25.68
CA GLY A 21 -21.92 2.17 24.54
C GLY A 21 -21.78 2.94 23.21
N THR A 22 -22.09 4.24 23.17
CA THR A 22 -21.88 5.03 21.94
C THR A 22 -20.40 5.34 21.70
N VAL A 23 -20.05 5.55 20.44
CA VAL A 23 -18.65 5.77 20.00
C VAL A 23 -18.54 7.07 19.20
N ASP A 24 -17.60 7.92 19.61
CA ASP A 24 -17.19 9.12 18.87
C ASP A 24 -15.88 8.83 18.11
N ARG A 25 -15.86 9.09 16.80
CA ARG A 25 -14.69 8.94 15.91
C ARG A 25 -14.18 10.27 15.37
N THR A 26 -14.59 11.39 15.98
CA THR A 26 -14.14 12.73 15.62
C THR A 26 -12.66 12.87 15.96
N CYS A 27 -11.82 13.03 14.92
CA CYS A 27 -10.39 13.21 15.10
C CYS A 27 -10.10 14.54 15.82
N THR A 28 -9.56 14.47 17.03
CA THR A 28 -9.15 15.66 17.84
C THR A 28 -7.66 15.96 17.77
N GLY A 29 -6.95 15.36 16.82
CA GLY A 29 -5.51 15.58 16.64
C GLY A 29 -5.18 17.02 16.23
N PRO A 30 -3.89 17.36 16.04
CA PRO A 30 -3.53 18.64 15.43
C PRO A 30 -4.09 18.73 14.00
N SER A 31 -4.34 19.95 13.51
CA SER A 31 -4.99 20.23 12.22
C SER A 31 -4.53 19.35 11.03
N PRO A 32 -3.22 19.08 10.81
CA PRO A 32 -2.77 18.20 9.74
C PRO A 32 -3.28 16.74 9.83
N VAL A 33 -3.59 16.25 11.03
CA VAL A 33 -4.15 14.90 11.26
C VAL A 33 -5.67 14.92 11.12
N GLN A 34 -6.34 16.00 11.54
CA GLN A 34 -7.78 16.21 11.29
C GLN A 34 -8.06 16.24 9.78
N LEU A 35 -7.23 16.94 9.00
CA LEU A 35 -7.36 17.02 7.55
C LEU A 35 -7.39 15.64 6.87
N LEU A 36 -6.58 14.68 7.35
CA LEU A 36 -6.54 13.31 6.81
C LEU A 36 -7.85 12.55 7.05
N ALA A 37 -8.59 12.90 8.10
CA ALA A 37 -9.85 12.29 8.52
C ALA A 37 -11.11 13.00 7.96
N ASN A 38 -10.95 14.11 7.24
CA ASN A 38 -12.08 14.81 6.64
C ASN A 38 -12.70 13.96 5.51
N SER A 39 -14.01 13.72 5.58
CA SER A 39 -14.79 13.11 4.50
C SER A 39 -14.76 13.95 3.23
N VAL A 40 -14.40 13.33 2.11
CA VAL A 40 -14.49 13.90 0.76
C VAL A 40 -15.75 13.35 0.08
N PRO A 41 -16.69 14.20 -0.38
CA PRO A 41 -17.88 13.72 -1.09
C PRO A 41 -17.54 13.07 -2.43
N PRO A 42 -18.34 12.11 -2.92
CA PRO A 42 -18.18 11.55 -4.26
C PRO A 42 -18.43 12.61 -5.34
N HIS A 43 -17.83 12.43 -6.51
CA HIS A 43 -17.98 13.31 -7.67
C HIS A 43 -17.96 12.52 -8.98
N ASP A 44 -19.09 12.49 -9.68
CA ASP A 44 -19.23 11.86 -11.02
C ASP A 44 -18.44 12.58 -12.13
N LYS A 45 -17.91 13.78 -11.85
CA LYS A 45 -17.03 14.53 -12.77
C LYS A 45 -15.57 14.16 -12.52
N PHE A 46 -14.77 14.07 -13.57
CA PHE A 46 -13.33 13.91 -13.45
C PHE A 46 -12.70 15.14 -12.77
N ILE A 47 -12.04 14.91 -11.64
CA ILE A 47 -11.20 15.86 -10.89
C ILE A 47 -9.83 15.20 -10.74
N GLU A 48 -8.75 15.90 -11.07
CA GLU A 48 -7.40 15.32 -11.19
C GLU A 48 -7.36 14.03 -12.07
N GLY A 49 -8.25 13.94 -13.06
CA GLY A 49 -8.36 12.79 -13.95
C GLY A 49 -8.94 11.53 -13.29
N VAL A 50 -9.79 11.67 -12.27
CA VAL A 50 -10.56 10.58 -11.61
C VAL A 50 -11.98 11.03 -11.28
N ALA A 51 -12.96 10.15 -11.46
CA ALA A 51 -14.32 10.31 -10.95
C ALA A 51 -14.58 9.28 -9.83
N VAL A 52 -15.43 9.65 -8.86
CA VAL A 52 -15.64 8.89 -7.61
C VAL A 52 -17.14 8.80 -7.31
N ARG A 53 -17.64 7.61 -6.96
CA ARG A 53 -19.05 7.36 -6.66
C ARG A 53 -19.21 6.36 -5.52
N ASP A 54 -20.16 6.62 -4.62
CA ASP A 54 -20.57 5.67 -3.59
C ASP A 54 -21.79 4.87 -4.05
N VAL A 55 -21.77 3.55 -3.83
CA VAL A 55 -22.80 2.59 -4.28
C VAL A 55 -23.16 1.66 -3.12
N VAL A 56 -24.45 1.60 -2.76
CA VAL A 56 -24.96 0.59 -1.83
C VAL A 56 -25.03 -0.75 -2.57
N ILE A 57 -24.31 -1.75 -2.06
CA ILE A 57 -24.16 -3.06 -2.69
C ILE A 57 -25.02 -4.15 -2.03
N ASP A 58 -25.40 -3.96 -0.76
CA ASP A 58 -26.39 -4.78 -0.06
C ASP A 58 -27.39 -3.87 0.68
N PRO A 59 -28.61 -3.67 0.13
CA PRO A 59 -29.64 -2.86 0.77
C PRO A 59 -30.20 -3.42 2.09
N SER A 60 -29.90 -4.69 2.45
CA SER A 60 -30.44 -5.31 3.67
C SER A 60 -29.70 -4.88 4.94
N ASN A 61 -28.43 -4.50 4.81
CA ASN A 61 -27.56 -4.05 5.90
C ASN A 61 -26.87 -2.69 5.62
N GLY A 62 -27.02 -2.14 4.41
CA GLY A 62 -26.46 -0.85 4.02
C GLY A 62 -24.99 -0.91 3.56
N LEU A 63 -24.41 -2.10 3.36
CA LEU A 63 -23.03 -2.25 2.90
C LEU A 63 -22.82 -1.45 1.62
N THR A 64 -21.80 -0.60 1.64
CA THR A 64 -21.53 0.41 0.62
C THR A 64 -20.09 0.28 0.14
N VAL A 65 -19.84 0.61 -1.13
CA VAL A 65 -18.48 0.72 -1.69
C VAL A 65 -18.30 2.07 -2.38
N ARG A 66 -17.09 2.62 -2.27
CA ARG A 66 -16.64 3.77 -3.06
C ARG A 66 -15.87 3.30 -4.28
N ILE A 67 -16.39 3.60 -5.47
CA ILE A 67 -15.75 3.28 -6.75
C ILE A 67 -14.99 4.51 -7.26
N TYR A 68 -13.73 4.32 -7.64
CA TYR A 68 -12.86 5.31 -8.29
C TYR A 68 -12.57 4.84 -9.72
N VAL A 69 -12.78 5.71 -10.70
CA VAL A 69 -12.49 5.42 -12.12
C VAL A 69 -11.58 6.49 -12.72
N PRO A 70 -10.52 6.10 -13.47
CA PRO A 70 -9.64 7.07 -14.09
C PRO A 70 -10.28 7.63 -15.36
N GLU A 71 -10.01 8.90 -15.65
CA GLU A 71 -10.20 9.47 -16.97
C GLU A 71 -9.32 8.72 -17.99
N ARG A 72 -9.85 8.51 -19.20
CA ARG A 72 -9.20 7.73 -20.24
C ARG A 72 -8.71 8.64 -21.36
N ASP A 73 -7.38 8.75 -21.50
CA ASP A 73 -6.69 9.46 -22.59
C ASP A 73 -6.93 8.79 -23.96
N ASN A 74 -8.13 8.96 -24.55
CA ASN A 74 -8.50 8.65 -25.93
C ASN A 74 -7.86 7.37 -26.52
N ILE A 75 -7.86 6.27 -25.75
CA ILE A 75 -7.20 5.03 -26.17
C ILE A 75 -7.90 4.48 -27.42
N VAL A 76 -7.10 4.27 -28.47
CA VAL A 76 -7.46 4.10 -29.91
C VAL A 76 -8.50 3.01 -30.22
N SER A 77 -8.89 2.18 -29.25
CA SER A 77 -10.19 1.53 -29.30
C SER A 77 -10.81 1.43 -27.90
N GLY A 78 -12.10 1.78 -27.77
CA GLY A 78 -12.87 1.73 -26.52
C GLY A 78 -13.19 0.32 -26.01
N LYS A 79 -12.33 -0.67 -26.30
CA LYS A 79 -12.51 -2.09 -25.97
C LYS A 79 -11.61 -2.58 -24.83
N GLU A 80 -10.57 -1.82 -24.46
CA GLU A 80 -9.66 -2.24 -23.40
C GLU A 80 -10.28 -2.05 -22.02
N LYS A 81 -10.31 -3.13 -21.22
CA LYS A 81 -10.67 -3.11 -19.80
C LYS A 81 -9.44 -2.82 -18.92
N LEU A 82 -9.66 -2.29 -17.73
CA LEU A 82 -8.63 -1.91 -16.75
C LEU A 82 -8.53 -2.97 -15.64
N PRO A 83 -7.36 -3.19 -15.02
CA PRO A 83 -7.29 -3.94 -13.75
C PRO A 83 -8.26 -3.35 -12.72
N LEU A 84 -8.74 -4.19 -11.80
CA LEU A 84 -9.58 -3.74 -10.69
C LEU A 84 -8.88 -4.00 -9.37
N LEU A 85 -8.86 -3.00 -8.49
CA LEU A 85 -8.42 -3.09 -7.12
C LEU A 85 -9.66 -3.22 -6.22
N LEU A 86 -9.75 -4.28 -5.42
CA LEU A 86 -10.73 -4.36 -4.33
C LEU A 86 -10.00 -3.99 -3.03
N HIS A 87 -10.37 -2.84 -2.47
CA HIS A 87 -9.66 -2.18 -1.37
C HIS A 87 -10.36 -2.34 -0.02
N PHE A 88 -9.57 -2.71 0.99
CA PHE A 88 -9.93 -2.71 2.40
C PHE A 88 -9.03 -1.74 3.15
N HIS A 89 -9.61 -0.80 3.89
CA HIS A 89 -8.87 0.21 4.63
C HIS A 89 -8.30 -0.33 5.96
N GLY A 90 -7.26 0.35 6.46
CA GLY A 90 -6.67 0.16 7.77
C GLY A 90 -7.53 0.66 8.94
N GLY A 91 -6.85 1.14 9.99
CA GLY A 91 -7.51 1.75 11.14
C GLY A 91 -7.88 0.79 12.29
N GLY A 92 -7.17 -0.33 12.46
CA GLY A 92 -7.33 -1.20 13.63
C GLY A 92 -8.69 -1.93 13.69
N PHE A 93 -9.39 -2.04 12.57
CA PHE A 93 -10.82 -2.40 12.46
C PHE A 93 -11.80 -1.47 13.23
N CYS A 94 -11.32 -0.35 13.80
CA CYS A 94 -12.11 0.50 14.68
C CYS A 94 -12.34 1.92 14.14
N ILE A 95 -11.49 2.41 13.24
CA ILE A 95 -11.51 3.78 12.71
C ILE A 95 -11.22 3.80 11.21
N THR A 96 -11.30 4.99 10.60
CA THR A 96 -11.17 5.23 9.15
C THR A 96 -12.30 4.63 8.30
N GLN A 97 -12.44 5.15 7.08
CA GLN A 97 -13.45 4.74 6.10
C GLN A 97 -13.04 5.26 4.70
N PRO A 98 -13.59 4.73 3.59
CA PRO A 98 -13.18 5.06 2.21
C PRO A 98 -13.22 6.54 1.81
N ASP A 99 -14.04 7.37 2.45
CA ASP A 99 -14.17 8.78 2.08
C ASP A 99 -13.16 9.72 2.73
N TRP A 100 -12.41 9.27 3.74
CA TRP A 100 -11.42 10.10 4.43
C TRP A 100 -10.34 10.56 3.45
N TYR A 101 -9.98 11.85 3.55
CA TYR A 101 -9.09 12.54 2.62
C TYR A 101 -7.79 11.78 2.33
N MET A 102 -7.22 11.08 3.31
CA MET A 102 -6.00 10.29 3.10
C MET A 102 -6.19 9.11 2.12
N TYR A 103 -7.34 8.41 2.18
CA TYR A 103 -7.66 7.35 1.22
C TYR A 103 -8.13 7.91 -0.11
N TYR A 104 -8.93 8.98 -0.11
CA TYR A 104 -9.28 9.70 -1.33
C TYR A 104 -8.03 10.15 -2.11
N GLN A 105 -7.10 10.85 -1.46
CA GLN A 105 -5.88 11.37 -2.09
C GLN A 105 -4.97 10.25 -2.59
N PHE A 106 -4.81 9.15 -1.82
CA PHE A 106 -4.01 8.00 -2.23
C PHE A 106 -4.64 7.26 -3.41
N TYR A 107 -5.92 6.90 -3.34
CA TYR A 107 -6.56 6.09 -4.37
C TYR A 107 -6.83 6.85 -5.66
N THR A 108 -7.18 8.14 -5.63
CA THR A 108 -7.23 8.98 -6.83
C THR A 108 -5.89 8.96 -7.57
N ARG A 109 -4.76 9.18 -6.87
CA ARG A 109 -3.42 9.15 -7.48
C ARG A 109 -3.04 7.76 -8.00
N LEU A 110 -3.38 6.69 -7.29
CA LEU A 110 -3.09 5.31 -7.69
C LEU A 110 -3.90 4.91 -8.93
N VAL A 111 -5.21 5.14 -8.91
CA VAL A 111 -6.16 4.84 -10.00
C VAL A 111 -5.76 5.52 -11.30
N HIS A 112 -5.49 6.84 -11.24
CA HIS A 112 -5.03 7.61 -12.39
C HIS A 112 -3.70 7.06 -12.94
N SER A 113 -2.71 6.84 -12.06
CA SER A 113 -1.35 6.44 -12.46
C SER A 113 -1.25 5.00 -12.97
N ALA A 114 -2.00 4.08 -12.37
CA ALA A 114 -2.02 2.66 -12.72
C ALA A 114 -2.97 2.34 -13.89
N GLN A 115 -3.89 3.27 -14.22
CA GLN A 115 -5.00 3.04 -15.14
C GLN A 115 -5.79 1.79 -14.74
N ALA A 116 -6.24 1.79 -13.49
CA ALA A 116 -7.00 0.72 -12.83
C ALA A 116 -8.27 1.30 -12.18
N VAL A 117 -9.34 0.52 -12.08
CA VAL A 117 -10.52 0.87 -11.27
C VAL A 117 -10.23 0.50 -9.81
N CYS A 118 -10.68 1.28 -8.82
CA CYS A 118 -10.65 0.87 -7.42
C CYS A 118 -12.08 0.80 -6.86
N VAL A 119 -12.36 -0.24 -6.08
CA VAL A 119 -13.61 -0.44 -5.32
C VAL A 119 -13.21 -0.55 -3.85
N SER A 120 -13.48 0.49 -3.07
CA SER A 120 -13.10 0.58 -1.66
C SER A 120 -14.30 0.31 -0.76
N VAL A 121 -14.23 -0.71 0.08
CA VAL A 121 -15.37 -1.16 0.90
C VAL A 121 -15.51 -0.32 2.17
N TYR A 122 -16.72 0.12 2.51
CA TYR A 122 -17.04 0.67 3.83
C TYR A 122 -17.24 -0.52 4.79
N LEU A 123 -16.27 -0.75 5.67
CA LEU A 123 -16.30 -1.85 6.62
C LEU A 123 -17.06 -1.45 7.89
N ARG A 124 -17.86 -2.36 8.46
CA ARG A 124 -18.43 -2.16 9.80
C ARG A 124 -17.31 -2.12 10.84
N LEU A 125 -17.33 -1.09 11.68
CA LEU A 125 -16.28 -0.79 12.63
C LEU A 125 -16.59 -1.34 14.03
N ALA A 126 -15.54 -1.77 14.71
CA ALA A 126 -15.56 -2.09 16.12
C ALA A 126 -15.42 -0.83 17.00
N PRO A 127 -15.88 -0.82 18.27
CA PRO A 127 -16.45 -1.95 19.03
C PRO A 127 -17.89 -2.36 18.69
N GLU A 128 -18.69 -1.50 18.04
CA GLU A 128 -20.11 -1.80 17.73
C GLU A 128 -20.27 -3.08 16.90
N HIS A 129 -19.31 -3.32 16.01
CA HIS A 129 -19.23 -4.51 15.17
C HIS A 129 -17.82 -5.13 15.28
N ARG A 130 -17.57 -5.82 16.40
CA ARG A 130 -16.39 -6.69 16.59
C ARG A 130 -16.21 -7.66 15.40
N LEU A 131 -14.96 -8.12 15.21
CA LEU A 131 -14.63 -9.20 14.27
C LEU A 131 -15.50 -10.44 14.56
N PRO A 132 -16.00 -11.15 13.53
CA PRO A 132 -15.61 -11.08 12.12
C PRO A 132 -16.43 -10.11 11.24
N ALA A 133 -17.14 -9.10 11.78
CA ALA A 133 -18.04 -8.25 10.97
C ALA A 133 -17.38 -7.66 9.70
N ALA A 134 -16.24 -6.98 9.84
CA ALA A 134 -15.46 -6.45 8.71
C ALA A 134 -14.94 -7.54 7.74
N CYS A 135 -14.78 -8.78 8.21
CA CYS A 135 -14.40 -9.92 7.37
C CYS A 135 -15.56 -10.40 6.49
N GLU A 136 -16.78 -10.43 7.02
CA GLU A 136 -17.97 -10.73 6.22
C GLU A 136 -18.34 -9.58 5.28
N ASP A 137 -18.06 -8.32 5.63
CA ASP A 137 -18.23 -7.17 4.72
C ASP A 137 -17.28 -7.22 3.53
N ALA A 138 -16.01 -7.50 3.77
CA ALA A 138 -15.01 -7.72 2.73
C ALA A 138 -15.39 -8.88 1.80
N TYR A 139 -15.95 -9.95 2.37
CA TYR A 139 -16.44 -11.11 1.62
C TYR A 139 -17.73 -10.83 0.83
N ALA A 140 -18.70 -10.13 1.41
CA ALA A 140 -19.93 -9.73 0.74
C ALA A 140 -19.65 -8.78 -0.45
N ALA A 141 -18.71 -7.83 -0.30
CA ALA A 141 -18.25 -6.99 -1.39
C ALA A 141 -17.58 -7.77 -2.53
N PHE A 142 -16.87 -8.87 -2.21
CA PHE A 142 -16.29 -9.76 -3.22
C PHE A 142 -17.35 -10.64 -3.91
N LEU A 143 -18.38 -11.11 -3.19
CA LEU A 143 -19.51 -11.82 -3.79
C LEU A 143 -20.31 -10.90 -4.72
N TRP A 144 -20.60 -9.66 -4.30
CA TRP A 144 -21.21 -8.64 -5.15
C TRP A 144 -20.39 -8.41 -6.43
N LEU A 145 -19.06 -8.28 -6.30
CA LEU A 145 -18.17 -8.15 -7.45
C LEU A 145 -18.26 -9.35 -8.41
N CYS A 146 -18.39 -10.57 -7.87
CA CYS A 146 -18.61 -11.79 -8.68
C CYS A 146 -19.95 -11.75 -9.41
N SER A 147 -21.05 -11.35 -8.76
CA SER A 147 -22.36 -11.20 -9.40
C SER A 147 -22.39 -10.10 -10.47
N VAL A 148 -21.69 -8.97 -10.26
CA VAL A 148 -21.50 -7.95 -11.30
C VAL A 148 -20.68 -8.49 -12.49
N ALA A 149 -19.66 -9.31 -12.22
CA ALA A 149 -18.84 -9.95 -13.25
C ALA A 149 -19.61 -11.00 -14.08
N ARG A 150 -20.59 -11.69 -13.46
CA ARG A 150 -21.50 -12.64 -14.12
C ARG A 150 -22.63 -11.96 -14.91
N GLY A 151 -22.89 -10.67 -14.65
CA GLY A 151 -24.05 -9.96 -15.17
C GLY A 151 -25.36 -10.29 -14.43
N GLU A 152 -25.28 -10.90 -13.26
CA GLU A 152 -26.41 -11.08 -12.32
C GLU A 152 -26.82 -9.73 -11.71
N LEU A 153 -25.84 -8.85 -11.51
CA LEU A 153 -26.00 -7.46 -11.08
C LEU A 153 -25.36 -6.52 -12.11
N SER A 154 -25.80 -5.25 -12.12
CA SER A 154 -25.30 -4.23 -13.03
C SER A 154 -24.71 -3.05 -12.24
N GLU A 155 -23.44 -2.77 -12.44
CA GLU A 155 -22.80 -1.51 -12.08
C GLU A 155 -22.08 -0.97 -13.33
N LEU A 156 -22.53 0.19 -13.82
CA LEU A 156 -22.17 0.68 -15.15
C LEU A 156 -20.68 1.05 -15.27
N TRP A 157 -20.01 1.46 -14.21
CA TRP A 157 -18.56 1.71 -14.27
C TRP A 157 -17.79 0.39 -14.30
N LEU A 158 -18.11 -0.59 -13.45
CA LEU A 158 -17.44 -1.89 -13.45
C LEU A 158 -17.70 -2.66 -14.75
N ASN A 159 -18.97 -2.83 -15.17
CA ASN A 159 -19.30 -3.56 -16.38
C ASN A 159 -18.67 -2.94 -17.63
N ASN A 160 -18.55 -1.61 -17.72
CA ASN A 160 -17.91 -0.95 -18.87
C ASN A 160 -16.38 -0.89 -18.80
N LEU A 161 -15.79 -0.68 -17.62
CA LEU A 161 -14.37 -0.33 -17.49
C LEU A 161 -13.48 -1.44 -16.92
N ALA A 162 -14.00 -2.32 -16.05
CA ALA A 162 -13.19 -3.27 -15.28
C ALA A 162 -12.91 -4.60 -16.00
N ASP A 163 -11.76 -5.19 -15.68
CA ASP A 163 -11.30 -6.49 -16.15
C ASP A 163 -11.33 -7.49 -14.99
N PHE A 164 -12.40 -8.28 -14.93
CA PHE A 164 -12.61 -9.26 -13.87
C PHE A 164 -11.58 -10.41 -13.88
N GLN A 165 -10.80 -10.57 -14.96
CA GLN A 165 -9.67 -11.51 -15.00
C GLN A 165 -8.37 -10.92 -14.40
N ARG A 166 -8.39 -9.65 -14.01
CA ARG A 166 -7.27 -8.91 -13.40
C ARG A 166 -7.72 -8.15 -12.14
N VAL A 167 -8.41 -8.85 -11.24
CA VAL A 167 -8.74 -8.33 -9.91
C VAL A 167 -7.55 -8.52 -8.96
N PHE A 168 -7.19 -7.47 -8.23
CA PHE A 168 -6.20 -7.49 -7.18
C PHE A 168 -6.84 -7.08 -5.86
N LEU A 169 -6.58 -7.83 -4.80
CA LEU A 169 -6.94 -7.40 -3.44
C LEU A 169 -5.87 -6.41 -2.96
N ILE A 170 -6.27 -5.31 -2.34
CA ILE A 170 -5.33 -4.33 -1.75
C ILE A 170 -5.82 -3.85 -0.39
N GLY A 171 -4.91 -3.57 0.53
CA GLY A 171 -5.27 -3.00 1.82
C GLY A 171 -4.08 -2.69 2.70
N ASP A 172 -4.24 -1.70 3.55
CA ASP A 172 -3.22 -1.23 4.49
C ASP A 172 -3.54 -1.60 5.94
N SER A 173 -2.53 -1.80 6.78
CA SER A 173 -2.74 -2.16 8.20
C SER A 173 -3.74 -3.32 8.33
N THR A 174 -4.81 -3.17 9.11
CA THR A 174 -5.89 -4.17 9.24
C THR A 174 -6.63 -4.51 7.95
N GLY A 175 -6.65 -3.62 6.97
CA GLY A 175 -7.11 -3.92 5.61
C GLY A 175 -6.20 -4.92 4.89
N GLY A 176 -4.89 -4.87 5.15
CA GLY A 176 -3.93 -5.87 4.69
C GLY A 176 -4.17 -7.27 5.26
N ASN A 177 -4.81 -7.38 6.44
CA ASN A 177 -5.27 -8.67 6.97
C ASN A 177 -6.45 -9.21 6.16
N LEU A 178 -7.38 -8.34 5.77
CA LEU A 178 -8.53 -8.69 4.93
C LEU A 178 -8.11 -9.14 3.52
N VAL A 179 -6.99 -8.60 2.98
CA VAL A 179 -6.36 -9.11 1.75
C VAL A 179 -5.98 -10.59 1.89
N HIS A 180 -5.31 -10.99 2.98
CA HIS A 180 -4.98 -12.41 3.21
C HIS A 180 -6.24 -13.26 3.42
N TYR A 181 -7.14 -12.83 4.31
CA TYR A 181 -8.35 -13.57 4.66
C TYR A 181 -9.25 -13.85 3.46
N LEU A 182 -9.50 -12.82 2.64
CA LEU A 182 -10.33 -12.97 1.45
C LEU A 182 -9.61 -13.78 0.36
N ALA A 183 -8.29 -13.64 0.21
CA ALA A 183 -7.52 -14.48 -0.70
C ALA A 183 -7.61 -15.97 -0.31
N ALA A 184 -7.51 -16.28 0.98
CA ALA A 184 -7.70 -17.63 1.51
C ALA A 184 -9.11 -18.14 1.24
N ARG A 185 -10.14 -17.38 1.65
CA ARG A 185 -11.55 -17.77 1.50
C ARG A 185 -11.99 -17.91 0.04
N ALA A 186 -11.45 -17.09 -0.87
CA ALA A 186 -11.75 -17.15 -2.30
C ALA A 186 -11.07 -18.34 -3.01
N GLY A 187 -9.92 -18.82 -2.50
CA GLY A 187 -9.15 -19.90 -3.12
C GLY A 187 -9.89 -21.25 -3.23
N ASP A 188 -10.86 -21.49 -2.35
CA ASP A 188 -11.70 -22.70 -2.34
C ASP A 188 -13.08 -22.51 -3.01
N MET A 189 -13.30 -21.38 -3.68
CA MET A 189 -14.61 -21.03 -4.26
C MET A 189 -14.56 -20.99 -5.79
N ASN A 190 -15.71 -21.29 -6.43
CA ASN A 190 -15.89 -20.94 -7.84
C ASN A 190 -16.20 -19.44 -7.95
N THR A 191 -15.14 -18.64 -8.15
CA THR A 191 -15.22 -17.18 -8.34
C THR A 191 -15.47 -16.77 -9.80
N GLU A 192 -15.55 -17.71 -10.75
CA GLU A 192 -15.62 -17.35 -12.17
C GLU A 192 -16.84 -16.44 -12.49
N PRO A 193 -16.69 -15.43 -13.37
CA PRO A 193 -15.51 -15.11 -14.18
C PRO A 193 -14.50 -14.17 -13.49
N VAL A 194 -14.60 -13.94 -12.18
CA VAL A 194 -13.58 -13.21 -11.41
C VAL A 194 -12.36 -14.10 -11.17
N ARG A 195 -11.17 -13.54 -11.43
CA ARG A 195 -9.88 -14.13 -11.07
C ARG A 195 -9.09 -13.14 -10.22
N LEU A 196 -8.68 -13.60 -9.03
CA LEU A 196 -7.65 -12.93 -8.26
C LEU A 196 -6.28 -13.12 -8.94
N ALA A 197 -5.70 -12.02 -9.41
CA ALA A 197 -4.39 -11.95 -10.06
C ALA A 197 -3.25 -11.66 -9.07
N GLY A 198 -3.56 -11.20 -7.86
CA GLY A 198 -2.62 -11.01 -6.76
C GLY A 198 -3.26 -10.33 -5.53
N GLY A 199 -2.55 -10.33 -4.42
CA GLY A 199 -2.87 -9.56 -3.22
C GLY A 199 -1.75 -8.56 -2.86
N ILE A 200 -2.11 -7.37 -2.39
CA ILE A 200 -1.18 -6.27 -2.07
C ILE A 200 -1.44 -5.82 -0.63
N ALA A 201 -0.62 -6.29 0.30
CA ALA A 201 -0.73 -5.96 1.72
C ALA A 201 0.28 -4.85 2.07
N ILE A 202 -0.20 -3.66 2.44
CA ILE A 202 0.64 -2.50 2.78
C ILE A 202 0.76 -2.40 4.30
N HIS A 203 1.90 -2.82 4.84
CA HIS A 203 2.16 -2.82 6.29
C HIS A 203 1.04 -3.52 7.07
N PRO A 204 0.67 -4.78 6.71
CA PRO A 204 -0.50 -5.45 7.25
C PRO A 204 -0.44 -5.58 8.77
N GLY A 205 -1.59 -5.49 9.43
CA GLY A 205 -1.78 -5.60 10.87
C GLY A 205 -1.58 -7.02 11.43
N PHE A 206 -0.56 -7.74 10.96
CA PHE A 206 -0.24 -9.08 11.47
C PHE A 206 0.48 -8.98 12.81
N LEU A 207 -0.01 -9.75 13.78
CA LEU A 207 0.26 -9.63 15.20
C LEU A 207 0.22 -11.02 15.86
N ARG A 208 0.74 -11.07 17.09
CA ARG A 208 0.69 -12.20 18.02
C ARG A 208 0.36 -11.69 19.42
N ALA A 209 -0.06 -12.56 20.33
CA ALA A 209 -0.16 -12.22 21.75
C ALA A 209 1.23 -12.06 22.39
N GLU A 210 2.18 -12.93 22.03
CA GLU A 210 3.60 -12.68 22.27
C GLU A 210 4.10 -11.60 21.31
N LEU A 211 4.60 -10.49 21.86
CA LEU A 211 4.94 -9.31 21.10
C LEU A 211 6.36 -9.41 20.52
N SER A 212 6.53 -9.05 19.25
CA SER A 212 7.79 -9.20 18.54
C SER A 212 8.83 -8.11 18.90
N LYS A 213 10.10 -8.33 18.54
CA LYS A 213 11.20 -7.43 18.92
C LYS A 213 10.99 -6.01 18.39
N SER A 214 10.59 -5.84 17.12
CA SER A 214 10.20 -4.53 16.59
C SER A 214 9.15 -3.83 17.45
N PHE A 215 8.20 -4.57 18.01
CA PHE A 215 7.14 -4.00 18.85
C PHE A 215 7.69 -3.50 20.18
N HIS A 216 8.72 -4.13 20.74
CA HIS A 216 9.38 -3.67 21.97
C HIS A 216 10.43 -2.58 21.73
N GLU A 217 11.22 -2.67 20.66
CA GLU A 217 12.47 -1.91 20.49
C GLU A 217 12.33 -0.65 19.63
N LEU A 218 11.37 -0.58 18.69
CA LEU A 218 11.25 0.56 17.78
C LEU A 218 10.55 1.78 18.41
N PRO A 219 10.87 3.01 17.95
CA PRO A 219 10.19 4.21 18.42
C PRO A 219 8.72 4.22 17.98
N GLU A 220 7.86 4.79 18.81
CA GLU A 220 6.46 5.03 18.46
C GLU A 220 6.34 6.26 17.56
N THR A 221 5.17 6.43 16.93
CA THR A 221 4.86 7.61 16.12
C THR A 221 3.51 8.21 16.53
N PRO A 222 3.23 9.49 16.26
CA PRO A 222 1.93 10.11 16.56
C PRO A 222 0.72 9.43 15.90
N LEU A 223 0.95 8.54 14.92
CA LEU A 223 -0.08 7.78 14.21
C LEU A 223 -0.13 6.30 14.62
N LEU A 224 0.87 5.79 15.36
CA LEU A 224 0.94 4.40 15.80
C LEU A 224 1.78 4.26 17.08
N THR A 225 1.12 3.94 18.19
CA THR A 225 1.71 3.65 19.52
C THR A 225 1.35 2.24 19.99
N ARG A 226 2.06 1.71 21.00
CA ARG A 226 1.71 0.42 21.62
C ARG A 226 0.34 0.44 22.30
N ASP A 227 -0.02 1.58 22.92
CA ASP A 227 -1.35 1.81 23.50
C ASP A 227 -2.44 1.72 22.43
N MET A 228 -2.25 2.40 21.28
CA MET A 228 -3.20 2.35 20.17
C MET A 228 -3.39 0.93 19.64
N VAL A 229 -2.30 0.17 19.41
CA VAL A 229 -2.42 -1.23 18.95
C VAL A 229 -3.12 -2.10 19.98
N ASN A 230 -2.79 -1.97 21.27
CA ASN A 230 -3.43 -2.76 22.32
C ASN A 230 -4.93 -2.46 22.44
N LYS A 231 -5.33 -1.18 22.44
CA LYS A 231 -6.74 -0.79 22.55
C LYS A 231 -7.54 -1.13 21.31
N PHE A 232 -7.02 -0.87 20.10
CA PHE A 232 -7.71 -1.27 18.86
C PHE A 232 -7.96 -2.79 18.83
N MET A 233 -6.98 -3.62 19.22
CA MET A 233 -7.21 -5.06 19.29
C MET A 233 -8.19 -5.47 20.41
N SER A 234 -8.16 -4.80 21.56
CA SER A 234 -9.14 -4.99 22.66
C SER A 234 -10.58 -4.66 22.24
N LEU A 235 -10.76 -3.63 21.41
CA LEU A 235 -12.06 -3.21 20.87
C LEU A 235 -12.50 -4.04 19.65
N ALA A 236 -11.55 -4.53 18.83
CA ALA A 236 -11.85 -5.22 17.57
C ALA A 236 -12.06 -6.73 17.68
N LEU A 237 -11.28 -7.42 18.52
CA LEU A 237 -11.33 -8.89 18.63
C LEU A 237 -12.65 -9.35 19.30
N PRO A 238 -13.07 -10.61 19.10
CA PRO A 238 -14.13 -11.21 19.92
C PRO A 238 -13.77 -11.19 21.41
N ASP A 239 -14.77 -11.12 22.29
CA ASP A 239 -14.53 -11.17 23.73
C ASP A 239 -13.84 -12.49 24.14
N GLY A 240 -12.72 -12.38 24.86
CA GLY A 240 -11.88 -13.51 25.26
C GLY A 240 -10.85 -13.98 24.22
N ALA A 241 -10.85 -13.44 22.99
CA ALA A 241 -9.83 -13.76 21.98
C ALA A 241 -8.52 -12.99 22.23
N THR A 242 -7.39 -13.60 21.88
CA THR A 242 -6.05 -12.96 21.90
C THR A 242 -5.69 -12.39 20.53
N LYS A 243 -4.55 -11.71 20.44
CA LYS A 243 -3.97 -11.29 19.14
C LYS A 243 -3.55 -12.47 18.25
N ASP A 244 -3.57 -13.72 18.75
CA ASP A 244 -3.33 -14.93 17.95
C ASP A 244 -4.59 -15.37 17.17
N PHE A 245 -5.70 -14.63 17.28
CA PHE A 245 -6.93 -14.88 16.51
C PHE A 245 -6.64 -14.88 14.98
N PRO A 246 -7.26 -15.74 14.16
CA PRO A 246 -6.72 -16.07 12.83
C PRO A 246 -6.56 -14.91 11.85
N ILE A 247 -7.43 -13.89 11.93
CA ILE A 247 -7.32 -12.67 11.11
C ILE A 247 -6.14 -11.79 11.50
N THR A 248 -5.68 -11.82 12.75
CA THR A 248 -4.49 -11.08 13.21
C THR A 248 -3.22 -11.92 13.15
N CYS A 249 -3.30 -13.24 13.34
CA CYS A 249 -2.17 -14.16 13.28
C CYS A 249 -2.40 -15.31 12.26
N PRO A 250 -2.39 -15.04 10.95
CA PRO A 250 -2.63 -16.06 9.91
C PRO A 250 -1.52 -17.12 9.80
N MET A 251 -0.35 -16.88 10.40
CA MET A 251 0.73 -17.86 10.59
C MET A 251 0.67 -18.56 11.96
N GLY A 252 -0.37 -18.31 12.76
CA GLY A 252 -0.55 -18.86 14.09
C GLY A 252 -1.29 -20.20 14.11
N PRO A 253 -1.16 -21.00 15.20
CA PRO A 253 -1.75 -22.34 15.30
C PRO A 253 -3.28 -22.38 15.39
N LEU A 254 -3.94 -21.21 15.44
CA LEU A 254 -5.40 -21.10 15.39
C LEU A 254 -5.92 -20.84 13.96
N ALA A 255 -5.05 -20.47 13.02
CA ALA A 255 -5.40 -20.27 11.62
C ALA A 255 -5.33 -21.60 10.84
N PRO A 256 -6.01 -21.70 9.67
CA PRO A 256 -5.79 -22.81 8.75
C PRO A 256 -4.30 -22.90 8.34
N PRO A 257 -3.71 -24.09 8.20
CA PRO A 257 -2.33 -24.23 7.76
C PRO A 257 -2.11 -23.53 6.41
N LEU A 258 -1.07 -22.70 6.31
CA LEU A 258 -0.80 -21.95 5.09
C LEU A 258 -0.64 -22.90 3.90
N ASP A 259 0.01 -24.05 4.08
CA ASP A 259 0.20 -25.13 3.10
C ASP A 259 -1.10 -25.48 2.33
N ASP A 260 -2.23 -25.58 3.02
CA ASP A 260 -3.53 -25.96 2.42
C ASP A 260 -4.16 -24.83 1.57
N LEU A 261 -3.78 -23.57 1.83
CA LEU A 261 -4.44 -22.40 1.23
C LEU A 261 -4.05 -22.15 -0.24
N LYS A 262 -5.06 -21.95 -1.09
CA LYS A 262 -4.92 -21.62 -2.52
C LYS A 262 -4.80 -20.11 -2.73
N LEU A 263 -3.70 -19.53 -2.24
CA LEU A 263 -3.45 -18.08 -2.32
C LEU A 263 -2.93 -17.65 -3.70
N PRO A 264 -3.35 -16.47 -4.22
CA PRO A 264 -2.71 -15.84 -5.38
C PRO A 264 -1.35 -15.24 -4.97
N PRO A 265 -0.52 -14.78 -5.93
CA PRO A 265 0.77 -14.14 -5.61
C PRO A 265 0.60 -12.88 -4.74
N MET A 266 1.38 -12.79 -3.67
CA MET A 266 1.26 -11.74 -2.65
C MET A 266 2.44 -10.77 -2.70
N LEU A 267 2.16 -9.46 -2.76
CA LEU A 267 3.13 -8.40 -2.52
C LEU A 267 2.90 -7.83 -1.11
N VAL A 268 3.89 -7.93 -0.24
CA VAL A 268 3.83 -7.39 1.13
C VAL A 268 4.81 -6.23 1.26
N ALA A 269 4.31 -5.01 1.44
CA ALA A 269 5.15 -3.85 1.73
C ALA A 269 5.40 -3.74 3.24
N VAL A 270 6.66 -3.55 3.65
CA VAL A 270 7.08 -3.59 5.05
C VAL A 270 7.93 -2.36 5.38
N ALA A 271 7.52 -1.55 6.34
CA ALA A 271 8.24 -0.33 6.73
C ALA A 271 9.31 -0.66 7.78
N GLU A 272 10.52 -0.15 7.60
CA GLU A 272 11.68 -0.45 8.47
C GLU A 272 11.48 0.02 9.93
N MET A 273 10.67 1.07 10.13
CA MET A 273 10.36 1.68 11.44
C MET A 273 8.92 1.39 11.90
N ASP A 274 8.30 0.30 11.43
CA ASP A 274 6.96 -0.11 11.85
C ASP A 274 7.01 -0.99 13.11
N LEU A 275 6.19 -0.71 14.13
CA LEU A 275 6.18 -1.48 15.39
C LEU A 275 5.90 -2.97 15.13
N ILE A 276 5.05 -3.29 14.16
CA ILE A 276 4.65 -4.66 13.82
C ILE A 276 5.54 -5.35 12.78
N ARG A 277 6.61 -4.68 12.32
CA ARG A 277 7.52 -5.13 11.25
C ARG A 277 7.91 -6.60 11.35
N ASP A 278 8.39 -7.04 12.51
CA ASP A 278 8.95 -8.39 12.66
C ASP A 278 7.86 -9.47 12.63
N SER A 279 6.63 -9.16 13.08
CA SER A 279 5.48 -10.06 12.95
C SER A 279 4.96 -10.16 11.51
N VAL A 280 5.09 -9.08 10.72
CA VAL A 280 4.82 -9.11 9.28
C VAL A 280 5.90 -9.92 8.54
N LEU A 281 7.17 -9.81 8.95
CA LEU A 281 8.25 -10.62 8.40
C LEU A 281 8.10 -12.11 8.75
N GLU A 282 7.67 -12.44 9.97
CA GLU A 282 7.32 -13.82 10.37
C GLU A 282 6.28 -14.43 9.42
N TYR A 283 5.17 -13.71 9.17
CA TYR A 283 4.18 -14.12 8.16
C TYR A 283 4.80 -14.30 6.77
N CYS A 284 5.72 -13.43 6.36
CA CYS A 284 6.36 -13.52 5.05
C CYS A 284 7.33 -14.71 4.92
N GLU A 285 7.99 -15.15 6.00
CA GLU A 285 8.78 -16.39 5.97
C GLU A 285 7.88 -17.62 6.01
N ALA A 286 6.87 -17.66 6.90
CA ALA A 286 5.90 -18.77 6.96
C ALA A 286 5.19 -19.01 5.62
N MET A 287 4.85 -17.95 4.88
CA MET A 287 4.33 -18.02 3.52
C MET A 287 5.30 -18.69 2.52
N LYS A 288 6.62 -18.49 2.66
CA LYS A 288 7.62 -19.14 1.79
C LYS A 288 7.86 -20.59 2.18
N GLU A 289 7.85 -20.88 3.48
CA GLU A 289 7.96 -22.25 4.02
C GLU A 289 6.79 -23.10 3.53
N ALA A 290 5.57 -22.54 3.55
CA ALA A 290 4.35 -23.08 2.93
C ALA A 290 4.32 -23.06 1.38
N GLY A 291 5.45 -22.74 0.73
CA GLY A 291 5.60 -22.78 -0.73
C GLY A 291 4.81 -21.74 -1.53
N LYS A 292 4.32 -20.66 -0.89
CA LYS A 292 3.48 -19.64 -1.56
C LYS A 292 4.32 -18.56 -2.24
N GLU A 293 3.79 -17.99 -3.32
CA GLU A 293 4.43 -16.86 -3.99
C GLU A 293 4.24 -15.56 -3.18
N VAL A 294 5.30 -15.13 -2.47
CA VAL A 294 5.33 -13.86 -1.74
C VAL A 294 6.58 -13.03 -2.08
N GLU A 295 6.38 -11.75 -2.45
CA GLU A 295 7.44 -10.75 -2.61
C GLU A 295 7.37 -9.72 -1.48
N ILE A 296 8.53 -9.41 -0.87
CA ILE A 296 8.65 -8.43 0.22
C ILE A 296 9.22 -7.11 -0.35
N LEU A 297 8.44 -6.03 -0.23
CA LEU A 297 8.86 -4.67 -0.57
C LEU A 297 9.25 -3.90 0.70
N SER A 298 10.51 -3.99 1.11
CA SER A 298 11.04 -3.22 2.23
C SER A 298 11.11 -1.72 1.90
N LEU A 299 10.40 -0.89 2.68
CA LEU A 299 10.46 0.56 2.64
C LEU A 299 11.39 1.05 3.76
N LEU A 300 12.55 1.55 3.36
CA LEU A 300 13.64 1.93 4.28
C LEU A 300 13.42 3.34 4.83
N SER A 301 13.76 3.53 6.11
CA SER A 301 13.65 4.80 6.83
C SER A 301 12.24 5.42 6.82
N THR A 302 11.21 4.57 6.80
CA THR A 302 9.79 4.95 6.84
C THR A 302 9.05 4.22 7.96
N SER A 303 8.08 4.89 8.58
CA SER A 303 7.02 4.30 9.41
C SER A 303 5.74 4.05 8.59
N SER A 304 4.88 3.18 9.08
CA SER A 304 3.78 2.53 8.35
C SER A 304 2.63 3.42 7.90
N LEU A 305 2.51 4.67 8.36
CA LEU A 305 1.45 5.59 7.95
C LEU A 305 1.93 6.81 7.15
N LEU A 306 3.25 6.89 6.88
CA LEU A 306 3.80 7.95 6.02
C LEU A 306 3.43 7.80 4.53
N PHE A 307 3.08 6.60 4.07
CA PHE A 307 2.78 6.37 2.65
C PHE A 307 1.46 7.04 2.18
N LEU A 308 0.49 7.21 3.09
CA LEU A 308 -0.75 7.96 2.84
C LEU A 308 -0.53 9.47 2.86
N HIS A 309 0.47 9.94 3.61
CA HIS A 309 0.70 11.36 3.86
C HIS A 309 1.68 12.01 2.88
N ASN A 310 2.73 11.28 2.44
CA ASN A 310 3.93 11.93 1.92
C ASN A 310 4.21 11.69 0.42
N SER A 311 4.15 12.77 -0.35
CA SER A 311 4.25 12.72 -1.82
C SER A 311 5.65 12.47 -2.37
N ASN A 312 6.73 12.66 -1.58
CA ASN A 312 8.07 12.93 -2.15
C ASN A 312 9.19 11.94 -1.77
N PHE A 313 8.93 10.87 -0.99
CA PHE A 313 9.99 10.13 -0.29
C PHE A 313 10.68 8.98 -1.04
N TYR A 314 10.19 8.61 -2.23
CA TYR A 314 10.53 7.32 -2.84
C TYR A 314 11.80 7.33 -3.74
N ARG A 315 13.01 7.24 -3.17
CA ARG A 315 14.24 7.11 -4.01
C ARG A 315 15.37 6.16 -3.56
N LYS A 316 15.36 5.57 -2.36
CA LYS A 316 16.46 4.70 -1.89
C LYS A 316 16.07 3.20 -1.82
N ARG A 317 16.47 2.42 -2.85
CA ARG A 317 16.55 0.95 -2.75
C ARG A 317 17.89 0.55 -2.12
N SER A 318 17.87 -0.13 -0.98
CA SER A 318 19.03 -0.91 -0.50
C SER A 318 18.65 -2.39 -0.44
N ARG A 319 19.48 -3.27 -1.02
CA ARG A 319 19.36 -4.72 -0.81
C ARG A 319 20.18 -5.11 0.40
N VAL A 320 19.53 -5.48 1.49
CA VAL A 320 20.21 -6.15 2.61
C VAL A 320 20.61 -7.56 2.16
N LYS A 321 21.88 -7.91 2.30
CA LYS A 321 22.36 -9.29 2.20
C LYS A 321 22.85 -9.72 3.58
N LEU A 322 22.14 -10.68 4.17
CA LEU A 322 22.73 -11.49 5.25
C LEU A 322 23.92 -12.27 4.67
N LYS A 323 25.00 -12.37 5.44
CA LYS A 323 26.20 -13.17 5.10
C LYS A 323 26.68 -13.93 6.34
N SER A 324 26.89 -15.23 6.17
CA SER A 324 27.63 -16.08 7.12
C SER A 324 29.13 -15.76 7.10
N HIS A 325 29.79 -15.91 8.25
CA HIS A 325 31.24 -15.64 8.41
C HIS A 325 32.14 -16.66 7.70
N LYS A 326 33.28 -16.19 7.16
CA LYS A 326 34.65 -16.65 7.49
C LYS A 326 35.75 -15.76 6.85
N ALA A 327 36.90 -15.74 7.53
CA ALA A 327 38.30 -15.38 7.20
C ALA A 327 38.74 -15.21 5.71
N LEU A 328 39.84 -14.51 5.34
CA LEU A 328 40.99 -13.93 6.08
C LEU A 328 41.77 -12.85 5.25
N SER A 329 42.54 -11.98 5.93
CA SER A 329 43.80 -11.25 5.55
C SER A 329 43.95 -10.33 4.31
N LEU A 330 44.38 -9.06 4.60
CA LEU A 330 45.44 -8.20 3.97
C LEU A 330 45.47 -7.95 2.42
N SER A 331 45.90 -6.80 1.86
CA SER A 331 46.42 -5.49 2.38
C SER A 331 46.47 -4.40 1.26
N LEU A 332 46.50 -3.10 1.64
CA LEU A 332 47.07 -1.85 1.03
C LEU A 332 47.45 -1.76 -0.49
N SER A 333 47.38 -0.63 -1.23
CA SER A 333 47.12 0.80 -0.89
C SER A 333 46.97 1.77 -2.11
N LEU A 334 46.20 2.86 -1.92
CA LEU A 334 46.41 4.27 -2.38
C LEU A 334 46.36 4.76 -3.87
N SER A 335 45.79 5.98 -4.00
CA SER A 335 46.10 7.09 -4.94
C SER A 335 45.39 7.27 -6.30
N LEU A 336 44.35 8.11 -6.27
CA LEU A 336 44.10 9.31 -7.11
C LEU A 336 44.66 9.39 -8.55
N ARG A 337 43.76 9.51 -9.55
CA ARG A 337 43.67 10.67 -10.47
C ARG A 337 42.42 10.62 -11.35
N ALA A 338 42.04 11.76 -11.95
CA ALA A 338 40.90 11.90 -12.86
C ALA A 338 41.35 12.38 -14.25
N SER A 339 40.74 11.85 -15.31
CA SER A 339 40.82 12.39 -16.68
C SER A 339 39.66 11.88 -17.55
N SER A 340 39.17 12.75 -18.43
CA SER A 340 38.09 12.50 -19.40
C SER A 340 38.52 11.69 -20.63
N ALA A 341 37.61 10.88 -21.20
CA ALA A 341 37.43 10.74 -22.66
C ALA A 341 36.12 9.96 -22.98
N SER A 342 35.66 10.03 -24.23
CA SER A 342 34.44 9.37 -24.74
C SER A 342 34.74 8.32 -25.82
N SER A 343 33.97 7.23 -25.89
CA SER A 343 33.70 6.45 -27.12
C SER A 343 32.68 5.31 -26.90
N GLU A 344 31.87 5.04 -27.92
CA GLU A 344 31.22 3.75 -28.23
C GLU A 344 31.97 3.12 -29.46
N PRO A 345 31.61 1.95 -30.07
CA PRO A 345 30.51 1.02 -29.78
C PRO A 345 30.78 -0.53 -29.91
N SER A 346 30.02 -1.32 -29.12
CA SER A 346 29.31 -2.57 -29.52
C SER A 346 30.01 -3.96 -29.77
N VAL A 347 29.22 -5.05 -29.58
CA VAL A 347 29.32 -6.46 -30.10
C VAL A 347 30.48 -7.38 -29.59
N ALA A 348 30.36 -8.59 -29.00
CA ALA A 348 29.28 -9.51 -28.62
C ALA A 348 29.78 -10.95 -28.18
N THR A 349 29.04 -11.62 -27.27
CA THR A 349 28.81 -13.11 -27.12
C THR A 349 29.87 -14.10 -26.57
N LEU A 350 29.49 -14.82 -25.49
CA LEU A 350 29.32 -16.31 -25.38
C LEU A 350 28.60 -16.58 -24.02
N LEU A 351 27.37 -17.11 -23.94
CA LEU A 351 26.99 -18.55 -23.89
C LEU A 351 28.15 -19.49 -23.44
N ASP A 352 27.99 -20.42 -22.48
CA ASP A 352 26.82 -21.29 -22.26
C ASP A 352 26.79 -21.97 -20.84
N TYR A 353 25.63 -22.49 -20.42
CA TYR A 353 25.32 -23.29 -19.18
C TYR A 353 25.67 -22.73 -17.76
N GLY A 354 24.87 -22.99 -16.70
CA GLY A 354 23.58 -23.69 -16.62
C GLY A 354 22.92 -23.66 -15.21
N ALA A 355 21.60 -23.91 -15.16
CA ALA A 355 20.70 -24.24 -14.03
C ALA A 355 20.87 -23.59 -12.62
N GLY A 356 19.81 -22.97 -12.05
CA GLY A 356 19.87 -22.49 -10.65
C GLY A 356 18.80 -21.52 -10.10
N ASN A 357 17.53 -21.69 -10.46
CA ASN A 357 16.34 -21.16 -9.75
C ASN A 357 16.34 -19.79 -9.02
N VAL A 358 16.65 -18.67 -9.71
CA VAL A 358 16.19 -17.31 -9.30
C VAL A 358 15.53 -16.59 -10.49
N ARG A 359 14.55 -17.26 -11.13
CA ARG A 359 13.97 -16.83 -12.43
C ARG A 359 12.60 -16.15 -12.32
N SER A 360 11.77 -16.49 -11.33
CA SER A 360 10.31 -16.27 -11.38
C SER A 360 9.87 -14.80 -11.47
N VAL A 361 10.05 -14.00 -10.41
CA VAL A 361 9.64 -12.58 -10.37
C VAL A 361 10.27 -11.77 -11.51
N ARG A 362 11.54 -12.05 -11.85
CA ARG A 362 12.25 -11.36 -12.94
C ARG A 362 11.76 -11.76 -14.33
N ASN A 363 11.11 -12.91 -14.50
CA ASN A 363 10.53 -13.35 -15.77
C ASN A 363 9.10 -12.81 -15.98
N ALA A 364 8.32 -12.62 -14.90
CA ALA A 364 6.92 -12.19 -14.95
C ALA A 364 6.70 -10.90 -15.77
N ILE A 365 7.70 -10.01 -15.84
CA ILE A 365 7.60 -8.69 -16.48
C ILE A 365 8.54 -8.56 -17.70
N ARG A 366 9.33 -9.59 -18.04
CA ARG A 366 10.40 -9.53 -19.07
C ARG A 366 10.05 -10.19 -20.40
N HIS A 367 8.80 -10.61 -20.62
CA HIS A 367 8.37 -11.27 -21.86
C HIS A 367 8.03 -10.31 -23.02
N LEU A 368 8.61 -9.11 -22.99
CA LEU A 368 8.60 -8.09 -24.04
C LEU A 368 10.07 -7.78 -24.39
N GLY A 369 10.49 -8.16 -25.61
CA GLY A 369 11.91 -8.15 -26.04
C GLY A 369 12.47 -6.78 -26.43
N PHE A 370 13.77 -6.65 -26.79
CA PHE A 370 14.74 -7.71 -27.19
C PHE A 370 16.18 -7.45 -26.69
N ASP A 371 16.90 -8.57 -26.46
CA ASP A 371 18.34 -8.90 -26.65
C ASP A 371 19.52 -7.98 -26.19
N ILE A 372 20.73 -8.59 -26.20
CA ILE A 372 22.14 -8.13 -26.12
C ILE A 372 22.92 -8.54 -24.84
N LYS A 373 23.42 -9.80 -24.88
CA LYS A 373 24.83 -10.26 -24.77
C LYS A 373 25.71 -9.94 -23.52
N ASP A 374 26.44 -10.96 -23.05
CA ASP A 374 27.22 -11.02 -21.79
C ASP A 374 28.71 -10.58 -21.85
N ALA A 375 29.28 -10.21 -20.67
CA ALA A 375 30.72 -10.16 -20.32
C ALA A 375 30.92 -10.06 -18.78
N THR A 376 32.15 -10.19 -18.23
CA THR A 376 32.42 -10.44 -16.78
C THR A 376 33.57 -9.62 -16.11
N HIS A 377 33.58 -9.65 -14.75
CA HIS A 377 34.67 -9.37 -13.77
C HIS A 377 34.98 -7.95 -13.21
N ILE A 378 35.11 -7.89 -11.85
CA ILE A 378 35.93 -6.95 -10.99
C ILE A 378 35.36 -5.50 -10.83
N SER A 379 35.56 -4.68 -9.75
CA SER A 379 36.42 -4.65 -8.53
C SER A 379 35.72 -4.19 -7.19
N SER A 380 36.52 -3.66 -6.24
CA SER A 380 36.28 -2.77 -5.05
C SER A 380 35.20 -1.67 -5.19
N THR A 381 34.41 -1.25 -4.20
CA THR A 381 34.66 -0.73 -2.82
C THR A 381 35.36 0.65 -2.79
N ASP A 382 35.08 1.57 -1.85
CA ASP A 382 34.32 1.49 -0.58
C ASP A 382 33.04 2.40 -0.63
N GLU A 383 32.44 3.08 0.36
CA GLU A 383 32.69 3.42 1.79
C GLU A 383 31.36 3.56 2.57
N ARG A 384 31.35 3.31 3.89
CA ARG A 384 30.22 3.62 4.82
C ARG A 384 30.64 3.59 6.31
N GLU A 385 31.00 4.73 6.92
CA GLU A 385 30.90 4.90 8.39
C GLU A 385 30.99 6.38 8.84
N GLU A 386 29.86 7.11 8.89
CA GLU A 386 29.78 8.40 9.63
C GLU A 386 28.36 8.85 10.01
N ILE A 387 27.30 8.31 9.39
CA ILE A 387 25.91 8.75 9.61
C ILE A 387 25.25 7.94 10.73
N SER A 388 25.51 8.30 11.99
CA SER A 388 24.88 7.67 13.17
C SER A 388 24.61 8.58 14.38
N LYS A 389 24.92 9.89 14.31
CA LYS A 389 24.78 10.84 15.45
C LYS A 389 24.17 12.21 15.10
N ALA A 390 23.57 12.37 13.92
CA ALA A 390 23.17 13.69 13.39
C ALA A 390 21.65 13.92 13.21
N ASP A 391 20.80 12.90 13.41
CA ASP A 391 19.38 12.95 12.99
C ASP A 391 18.37 13.04 14.14
N SER A 392 18.77 12.94 15.41
CA SER A 392 17.89 13.24 16.55
C SER A 392 17.44 14.71 16.54
N ASN A 393 18.38 15.63 16.34
CA ASN A 393 18.16 17.07 16.52
C ASN A 393 17.45 17.75 15.33
N LYS A 394 17.07 17.01 14.28
CA LYS A 394 16.42 17.58 13.09
C LYS A 394 14.89 17.56 13.17
N PHE A 395 14.30 16.64 13.93
CA PHE A 395 12.84 16.58 14.10
C PHE A 395 12.32 17.79 14.88
N ASP A 396 12.99 18.16 15.98
CA ASP A 396 12.61 19.33 16.79
C ASP A 396 12.67 20.63 15.98
N ILE A 397 13.64 20.78 15.08
CA ILE A 397 13.76 21.95 14.19
C ILE A 397 12.56 22.05 13.25
N ILE A 398 12.08 20.92 12.71
CA ILE A 398 10.93 20.90 11.79
C ILE A 398 9.61 21.23 12.51
N ILE A 399 9.43 20.75 13.75
CA ILE A 399 8.28 21.13 14.59
C ILE A 399 8.26 22.65 14.82
N ASN A 400 9.37 23.22 15.32
CA ASN A 400 9.47 24.66 15.62
C ASN A 400 9.30 25.55 14.37
N GLN A 401 9.71 25.10 13.19
CA GLN A 401 9.51 25.84 11.94
C GLN A 401 8.05 25.86 11.46
N LEU A 402 7.24 24.86 11.81
CA LEU A 402 5.81 24.83 11.49
C LEU A 402 5.01 25.78 12.39
N ASP A 403 5.31 25.85 13.69
CA ASP A 403 4.68 26.82 14.59
C ASP A 403 4.99 28.28 14.20
N SER A 404 6.22 28.55 13.72
CA SER A 404 6.60 29.86 13.20
C SER A 404 5.79 30.31 11.99
N LEU A 405 5.27 29.39 11.18
CA LEU A 405 4.43 29.70 10.01
C LEU A 405 2.96 29.93 10.41
N HIS A 406 2.52 29.39 11.55
CA HIS A 406 1.14 29.52 11.99
C HIS A 406 0.83 30.89 12.64
N GLN A 407 1.85 31.59 13.15
CA GLN A 407 1.68 32.93 13.76
C GLN A 407 1.49 34.07 12.75
N GLN A 408 1.69 33.85 11.45
CA GLN A 408 1.54 34.88 10.40
C GLN A 408 0.22 34.72 9.63
N GLY A 409 -0.91 34.88 10.34
CA GLY A 409 -2.24 34.83 9.75
C GLY A 409 -2.55 36.01 8.82
N GLY A 410 -3.13 35.74 7.64
CA GLY A 410 -3.46 36.76 6.64
C GLY A 410 -4.49 36.30 5.60
N PHE A 411 -5.77 36.30 5.96
CA PHE A 411 -6.88 36.20 4.99
C PHE A 411 -6.96 37.47 4.14
N LEU A 412 -7.11 37.35 2.81
CA LEU A 412 -7.88 38.28 1.96
C LEU A 412 -8.12 37.71 0.55
N THR A 413 -8.93 38.39 -0.26
CA THR A 413 -9.73 37.78 -1.34
C THR A 413 -9.57 38.44 -2.73
N MET A 414 -9.82 37.62 -3.76
CA MET A 414 -10.42 37.99 -5.07
C MET A 414 -9.64 38.81 -6.14
N ALA A 415 -9.99 38.48 -7.39
CA ALA A 415 -10.01 39.33 -8.60
C ALA A 415 -8.70 39.78 -9.30
N SER A 416 -8.39 39.08 -10.41
CA SER A 416 -8.04 39.60 -11.75
C SER A 416 -7.38 40.99 -11.94
N TYR A 417 -6.19 41.02 -12.57
CA TYR A 417 -5.94 41.68 -13.89
C TYR A 417 -4.54 41.33 -14.46
N CYS A 418 -4.27 41.71 -15.71
CA CYS A 418 -2.99 41.56 -16.45
C CYS A 418 -2.98 42.57 -17.63
N PRO A 419 -1.85 42.93 -18.32
CA PRO A 419 -0.42 42.64 -18.09
C PRO A 419 0.50 43.90 -18.04
N SER A 420 1.79 43.75 -17.73
CA SER A 420 2.92 44.34 -18.53
C SER A 420 4.36 44.11 -17.98
N HIS A 421 5.18 43.48 -18.82
CA HIS A 421 6.61 43.71 -19.14
C HIS A 421 7.79 43.91 -18.13
N TYR A 422 8.81 43.06 -18.37
CA TYR A 422 10.28 43.28 -18.34
C TYR A 422 11.11 43.25 -17.03
N THR A 423 11.42 42.01 -16.61
CA THR A 423 12.78 41.48 -16.29
C THR A 423 13.70 42.19 -15.29
N ARG A 424 14.06 41.45 -14.22
CA ARG A 424 15.35 40.70 -14.20
C ARG A 424 15.27 39.46 -13.30
N THR A 425 16.13 38.49 -13.56
CA THR A 425 16.07 37.12 -13.03
C THR A 425 16.56 36.97 -11.58
N TRP A 426 15.78 36.24 -10.77
CA TRP A 426 16.31 35.30 -9.78
C TRP A 426 15.59 33.96 -9.96
N CYS A 427 16.32 32.90 -10.33
CA CYS A 427 15.76 31.56 -10.47
C CYS A 427 15.93 30.78 -9.17
N VAL A 428 14.85 30.62 -8.41
CA VAL A 428 14.73 29.58 -7.38
C VAL A 428 13.90 28.45 -7.99
N ALA A 429 14.55 27.36 -8.38
CA ALA A 429 13.91 26.28 -9.12
C ALA A 429 13.28 25.22 -8.18
N ASN A 430 11.98 24.98 -8.39
CA ASN A 430 11.15 23.85 -7.97
C ASN A 430 11.82 22.64 -7.25
N PRO A 431 11.26 22.25 -6.08
CA PRO A 431 11.14 20.86 -5.69
C PRO A 431 9.77 20.29 -6.13
N MET A 432 9.70 19.74 -7.35
CA MET A 432 8.58 18.92 -7.83
C MET A 432 8.94 17.43 -7.79
N PHE A 433 7.91 16.58 -7.88
CA PHE A 433 7.93 15.10 -8.08
C PHE A 433 8.37 14.22 -6.89
N SER A 434 7.81 13.02 -6.67
CA SER A 434 6.41 12.51 -6.74
C SER A 434 6.37 11.08 -6.14
N SER A 435 5.17 10.51 -5.94
CA SER A 435 4.84 9.26 -5.22
C SER A 435 5.30 7.97 -5.93
N SER A 436 6.53 7.96 -6.43
CA SER A 436 6.88 7.28 -7.68
C SER A 436 7.35 5.84 -7.57
N ALA A 437 7.96 5.34 -6.48
CA ALA A 437 8.48 3.95 -6.48
C ALA A 437 7.39 2.88 -6.27
N LEU A 438 6.44 3.09 -5.36
CA LEU A 438 5.30 2.16 -5.18
C LEU A 438 4.45 2.15 -6.47
N ILE A 439 4.10 3.33 -6.98
CA ILE A 439 3.36 3.48 -8.23
C ILE A 439 4.16 2.94 -9.44
N ALA A 440 5.48 3.12 -9.52
CA ALA A 440 6.27 2.56 -10.64
C ALA A 440 6.38 1.03 -10.58
N ASN A 441 6.52 0.43 -9.39
CA ASN A 441 6.49 -1.03 -9.25
C ASN A 441 5.14 -1.60 -9.74
N LEU A 442 4.01 -0.96 -9.36
CA LEU A 442 2.67 -1.35 -9.78
C LEU A 442 2.44 -1.11 -11.29
N ASN A 443 2.80 0.08 -11.80
CA ASN A 443 2.69 0.43 -13.22
C ASN A 443 3.51 -0.49 -14.13
N TYR A 444 4.67 -0.97 -13.65
CA TYR A 444 5.52 -1.93 -14.35
C TYR A 444 4.87 -3.31 -14.41
N ALA A 445 4.16 -3.75 -13.36
CA ALA A 445 3.36 -4.97 -13.39
C ALA A 445 2.14 -4.86 -14.33
N PHE A 446 1.41 -3.74 -14.30
CA PHE A 446 0.16 -3.59 -15.07
C PHE A 446 0.35 -3.43 -16.59
N LYS A 447 1.41 -2.74 -17.05
CA LYS A 447 1.56 -2.41 -18.49
C LYS A 447 1.99 -3.59 -19.38
N ASN A 448 2.55 -4.66 -18.81
CA ASN A 448 3.34 -5.63 -19.59
C ASN A 448 2.62 -6.92 -20.04
N GLN A 449 1.30 -7.03 -19.90
CA GLN A 449 0.55 -8.25 -20.27
C GLN A 449 0.09 -8.35 -21.75
N LYS A 450 0.27 -7.33 -22.59
CA LYS A 450 -0.21 -7.35 -23.99
C LYS A 450 0.87 -7.71 -25.02
N LYS A 451 1.01 -9.00 -25.36
CA LYS A 451 1.32 -9.54 -26.72
C LYS A 451 1.55 -11.06 -26.71
N LYS A 452 0.65 -11.85 -27.33
CA LYS A 452 0.94 -13.07 -28.16
C LYS A 452 -0.34 -13.83 -28.61
N LYS A 453 -0.87 -13.44 -29.77
CA LYS A 453 -1.60 -14.24 -30.79
C LYS A 453 -1.48 -13.40 -32.09
N THR A 454 -1.27 -13.91 -33.29
CA THR A 454 -1.07 -15.28 -33.82
C THR A 454 -0.38 -15.15 -35.19
N PHE A 455 0.30 -16.18 -35.70
CA PHE A 455 0.13 -16.64 -37.08
C PHE A 455 0.72 -18.05 -37.29
N LEU A 456 0.08 -18.78 -38.20
CA LEU A 456 0.42 -20.12 -38.73
C LEU A 456 0.79 -19.92 -40.23
N PRO A 457 1.50 -20.84 -40.91
CA PRO A 457 0.81 -22.05 -41.43
C PRO A 457 1.67 -23.33 -41.52
N MET A 458 1.03 -24.36 -42.07
CA MET A 458 1.48 -25.72 -42.36
C MET A 458 2.87 -25.88 -43.00
N ALA A 459 3.56 -26.95 -42.59
CA ALA A 459 3.84 -28.10 -43.47
C ALA A 459 3.57 -29.38 -42.68
#